data_AF-A0A534HDY5-F1
#
_entry.id   AF-A0A534HDY5-F1
#
_cell.length_a   1.000
_cell.length_b   1.000
_cell.length_c   1.000
_cell.angle_alpha   90.00
_cell.angle_beta   90.00
_cell.angle_gamma   90.00
#
_symmetry.space_group_name_H-M   'P 1'
#
loop_
_entity.id
_entity.type
_entity.pdbx_description
1 polymer ?
#
loop_
_entity_poly.entity_id
_entity_poly.type
_entity_poly.pdbx_seq_one_letter_code
_entity_poly.pdbx_strand_id
1 'polypeptide(L)'
;MVADVLSGVRRRGSGVSVVASGLLKGCREVEPGTQQVKEFSRRIRPYVQAEFLAAEECDGRGDFAGSFEHLERAHVLGQASTREHVRVHWQMLRWAARQRQPQELAAQVLRIVGAAVLTGAGLVPEGNTGGGNVSAFRRLPVPPELAVIIASVRSG
;
A
#
# COMPACT_ATOMS: atom_id res chain seq x y z
N MET A 1 50.18 3.62 -48.42
CA MET A 1 50.57 4.63 -49.42
C MET A 1 49.27 5.07 -50.10
N VAL A 2 48.72 6.27 -49.98
CA VAL A 2 49.15 7.57 -49.47
C VAL A 2 47.86 8.31 -49.07
N ALA A 3 47.90 9.01 -47.94
CA ALA A 3 46.90 10.01 -47.55
C ALA A 3 47.43 11.38 -48.01
N ASP A 4 46.55 12.27 -48.47
CA ASP A 4 46.76 13.72 -48.64
C ASP A 4 45.42 14.32 -49.16
N VAL A 5 44.95 15.54 -48.86
CA VAL A 5 45.37 16.61 -47.93
C VAL A 5 44.27 17.70 -47.95
N LEU A 6 43.91 18.18 -46.75
CA LEU A 6 43.56 19.55 -46.30
C LEU A 6 42.53 20.44 -47.04
N SER A 7 41.61 21.04 -46.26
CA SER A 7 41.61 22.47 -45.83
C SER A 7 40.21 22.87 -45.31
N GLY A 8 39.97 23.64 -44.24
CA GLY A 8 40.79 24.38 -43.27
C GLY A 8 39.98 24.59 -41.97
N VAL A 9 40.58 24.57 -40.77
CA VAL A 9 41.14 25.71 -40.02
C VAL A 9 40.11 26.84 -39.75
N ARG A 10 39.44 26.87 -38.57
CA ARG A 10 39.78 27.57 -37.28
C ARG A 10 39.19 29.01 -37.24
N ARG A 11 38.47 29.50 -36.22
CA ARG A 11 38.86 29.88 -34.82
C ARG A 11 37.56 30.27 -34.06
N ARG A 12 37.31 29.83 -32.81
CA ARG A 12 37.70 30.38 -31.48
C ARG A 12 37.27 31.84 -31.18
N GLY A 13 36.43 31.98 -30.16
CA GLY A 13 36.27 33.15 -29.26
C GLY A 13 35.34 32.71 -28.10
N SER A 14 35.83 32.42 -26.90
CA SER A 14 36.29 33.32 -25.84
C SER A 14 35.16 34.02 -25.08
N GLY A 15 34.88 33.50 -23.87
CA GLY A 15 34.56 34.29 -22.68
C GLY A 15 33.13 34.82 -22.55
N VAL A 16 32.47 34.42 -21.46
CA VAL A 16 32.25 35.25 -20.26
C VAL A 16 31.05 34.66 -19.51
N SER A 17 31.29 34.32 -18.24
CA SER A 17 30.29 33.99 -17.23
C SER A 17 29.31 35.15 -17.07
N VAL A 18 28.02 34.89 -17.24
CA VAL A 18 26.96 35.74 -16.71
C VAL A 18 26.14 34.88 -15.76
N VAL A 19 26.42 35.07 -14.47
CA VAL A 19 25.59 34.56 -13.38
C VAL A 19 24.33 35.43 -13.34
N ALA A 20 23.26 34.95 -13.96
CA ALA A 20 21.93 35.55 -13.83
C ALA A 20 21.13 34.76 -12.77
N SER A 21 21.08 35.38 -11.60
CA SER A 21 20.09 35.27 -10.52
C SER A 21 18.74 34.63 -10.87
N GLY A 22 18.20 33.86 -9.92
CA GLY A 22 16.75 33.78 -9.72
C GLY A 22 16.15 32.38 -9.70
N LEU A 23 16.00 31.86 -8.47
CA LEU A 23 14.76 31.27 -7.97
C LEU A 23 13.95 30.41 -8.98
N LEU A 24 14.33 29.14 -9.18
CA LEU A 24 13.40 28.14 -9.66
C LEU A 24 13.55 26.83 -8.87
N LYS A 25 12.59 26.67 -7.95
CA LYS A 25 11.90 25.44 -7.59
C LYS A 25 12.78 24.21 -7.37
N GLY A 26 12.83 23.81 -6.10
CA GLY A 26 13.08 22.42 -5.74
C GLY A 26 12.07 21.50 -6.43
N CYS A 27 12.46 20.95 -7.57
CA CYS A 27 11.91 19.70 -8.06
C CYS A 27 12.52 18.61 -7.19
N ARG A 28 11.84 18.27 -6.08
CA ARG A 28 12.07 16.96 -5.47
C ARG A 28 11.70 15.93 -6.54
N GLU A 29 12.68 15.20 -7.04
CA GLU A 29 12.43 13.95 -7.74
C GLU A 29 11.57 13.10 -6.82
N VAL A 30 10.33 12.83 -7.23
CA VAL A 30 9.44 11.94 -6.50
C VAL A 30 9.95 10.54 -6.80
N GLU A 31 10.63 9.92 -5.83
CA GLU A 31 11.05 8.53 -5.87
C GLU A 31 9.89 7.66 -6.42
N PRO A 32 10.05 6.99 -7.57
CA PRO A 32 8.95 6.33 -8.29
C PRO A 32 8.19 5.30 -7.43
N GLY A 33 8.87 4.68 -6.45
CA GLY A 33 8.25 3.75 -5.51
C GLY A 33 7.22 4.38 -4.56
N THR A 34 7.39 5.65 -4.16
CA THR A 34 6.45 6.32 -3.24
C THR A 34 5.14 6.70 -3.93
N GLN A 35 5.21 7.09 -5.22
CA GLN A 35 4.03 7.47 -5.98
C GLN A 35 3.17 6.25 -6.30
N GLN A 36 3.78 5.13 -6.68
CA GLN A 36 3.06 3.89 -6.97
C GLN A 36 2.28 3.36 -5.75
N VAL A 37 2.87 3.39 -4.55
CA VAL A 37 2.21 2.97 -3.30
C VAL A 37 1.02 3.87 -2.95
N LYS A 38 1.16 5.19 -3.16
CA LYS A 38 0.07 6.16 -2.93
C LYS A 38 -1.09 5.94 -3.90
N GLU A 39 -0.78 5.70 -5.16
CA GLU A 39 -1.78 5.42 -6.21
C GLU A 39 -2.52 4.11 -5.96
N PHE A 40 -1.80 3.02 -5.63
CA PHE A 40 -2.41 1.76 -5.21
C PHE A 40 -3.35 1.98 -4.01
N SER A 41 -2.86 2.67 -2.97
CA SER A 41 -3.65 2.96 -1.76
C SER A 41 -4.94 3.72 -2.08
N ARG A 42 -4.88 4.70 -2.98
CA ARG A 42 -6.07 5.46 -3.41
C ARG A 42 -7.06 4.57 -4.16
N ARG A 43 -6.57 3.71 -5.05
CA ARG A 43 -7.39 2.89 -5.94
C ARG A 43 -7.96 1.64 -5.27
N ILE A 44 -7.30 1.08 -4.26
CA ILE A 44 -7.79 -0.10 -3.52
C ILE A 44 -8.84 0.26 -2.47
N ARG A 45 -8.77 1.48 -1.92
CA ARG A 45 -9.67 1.97 -0.86
C ARG A 45 -11.18 1.74 -1.09
N PRO A 46 -11.76 1.98 -2.28
CA PRO A 46 -13.19 1.71 -2.48
C PRO A 46 -13.56 0.23 -2.30
N TYR A 47 -12.67 -0.71 -2.65
CA TYR A 47 -12.91 -2.14 -2.45
C TYR A 47 -12.83 -2.53 -0.97
N VAL A 48 -11.87 -1.99 -0.23
CA VAL A 48 -11.80 -2.14 1.23
C VAL A 48 -13.05 -1.56 1.90
N GLN A 49 -13.54 -0.41 1.44
CA GLN A 49 -14.76 0.20 1.96
C GLN A 49 -16.00 -0.65 1.68
N ALA A 50 -16.09 -1.29 0.52
CA ALA A 50 -17.20 -2.17 0.18
C ALA A 50 -17.29 -3.37 1.13
N GLU A 51 -16.15 -3.99 1.45
CA GLU A 51 -16.08 -5.07 2.43
C GLU A 51 -16.46 -4.59 3.86
N PHE A 52 -16.11 -3.36 4.26
CA PHE A 52 -16.60 -2.80 5.53
C PHE A 52 -18.12 -2.64 5.56
N LEU A 53 -18.73 -2.18 4.47
CA LEU A 53 -20.19 -2.03 4.38
C LEU A 53 -20.89 -3.39 4.43
N ALA A 54 -20.34 -4.40 3.74
CA ALA A 54 -20.85 -5.76 3.80
C ALA A 54 -20.72 -6.37 5.21
N ALA A 55 -19.62 -6.09 5.91
CA ALA A 55 -19.46 -6.50 7.31
C ALA A 55 -20.52 -5.88 8.23
N GLU A 56 -20.80 -4.58 8.06
CA GLU A 56 -21.86 -3.88 8.80
C GLU A 56 -23.26 -4.43 8.50
N GLU A 57 -23.53 -4.80 7.24
CA GLU A 57 -24.78 -5.44 6.86
C GLU A 57 -24.95 -6.81 7.53
N CYS A 58 -23.91 -7.65 7.49
CA CYS A 58 -23.89 -8.94 8.20
C CYS A 58 -24.11 -8.76 9.71
N ASP A 59 -23.43 -7.80 10.35
CA ASP A 59 -23.65 -7.47 11.76
C ASP A 59 -25.10 -7.05 12.05
N GLY A 60 -25.70 -6.22 11.19
CA GLY A 60 -27.08 -5.77 11.31
C GLY A 60 -28.10 -6.91 11.23
N ARG A 61 -27.75 -8.01 10.55
CA ARG A 61 -28.54 -9.24 10.47
C ARG A 61 -28.21 -10.26 11.57
N GLY A 62 -27.26 -9.97 12.46
CA GLY A 62 -26.77 -10.92 13.47
C GLY A 62 -25.83 -12.01 12.92
N ASP A 63 -25.38 -11.88 11.68
CA ASP A 63 -24.42 -12.79 11.04
C ASP A 63 -22.98 -12.35 11.37
N PHE A 64 -22.55 -12.65 12.58
CA PHE A 64 -21.23 -12.22 13.05
C PHE A 64 -20.08 -12.94 12.35
N ALA A 65 -20.30 -14.18 11.90
CA ALA A 65 -19.30 -14.94 11.14
C ALA A 65 -19.07 -14.31 9.76
N GLY A 66 -20.14 -14.05 9.00
CA GLY A 66 -20.05 -13.36 7.71
C GLY A 66 -19.48 -11.94 7.85
N SER A 67 -19.82 -11.25 8.94
CA SER A 67 -19.24 -9.94 9.25
C SER A 67 -17.72 -10.01 9.39
N PHE A 68 -17.21 -10.99 10.13
CA PHE A 68 -15.76 -11.14 10.29
C PHE A 68 -15.08 -11.60 9.00
N GLU A 69 -15.71 -12.48 8.22
CA GLU A 69 -15.21 -12.90 6.90
C GLU A 69 -14.99 -11.69 5.97
N HIS A 70 -15.94 -10.74 5.95
CA HIS A 70 -15.77 -9.50 5.19
C HIS A 70 -14.62 -8.64 5.70
N LEU A 71 -14.37 -8.60 7.01
CA LEU A 71 -13.19 -7.92 7.55
C LEU A 71 -11.89 -8.63 7.13
N GLU A 72 -11.86 -9.97 7.10
CA GLU A 72 -10.72 -10.74 6.61
C GLU A 72 -10.41 -10.46 5.13
N ARG A 73 -11.45 -10.37 4.30
CA ARG A 73 -11.34 -9.97 2.89
C ARG A 73 -10.81 -8.55 2.75
N ALA A 74 -11.34 -7.61 3.55
CA ALA A 74 -10.86 -6.23 3.59
C ALA A 74 -9.38 -6.17 3.97
N HIS A 75 -8.94 -7.04 4.89
CA HIS A 75 -7.54 -7.11 5.31
C HIS A 75 -6.65 -7.56 4.16
N VAL A 76 -7.02 -8.63 3.45
CA VAL A 76 -6.29 -9.13 2.26
C VAL A 76 -6.17 -8.05 1.18
N LEU A 77 -7.25 -7.34 0.87
CA LEU A 77 -7.23 -6.21 -0.08
C LEU A 77 -6.31 -5.06 0.39
N GLY A 78 -6.34 -4.76 1.69
CA GLY A 78 -5.58 -3.66 2.29
C GLY A 78 -4.09 -3.95 2.54
N GLN A 79 -3.61 -5.19 2.44
CA GLN A 79 -2.27 -5.58 2.91
C GLN A 79 -1.11 -4.76 2.30
N ALA A 80 -1.20 -4.45 1.01
CA ALA A 80 -0.16 -3.69 0.29
C ALA A 80 -0.24 -2.17 0.53
N SER A 81 -1.24 -1.69 1.28
CA SER A 81 -1.36 -0.31 1.71
C SER A 81 -1.30 -0.22 3.23
N THR A 82 -0.20 0.24 3.81
CA THR A 82 -0.05 0.38 5.27
C THR A 82 -1.22 1.13 5.91
N ARG A 83 -1.73 2.17 5.23
CA ARG A 83 -2.88 2.94 5.70
C ARG A 83 -4.15 2.10 5.78
N GLU A 84 -4.51 1.41 4.70
CA GLU A 84 -5.72 0.59 4.69
C GLU A 84 -5.56 -0.65 5.58
N HIS A 85 -4.37 -1.24 5.65
CA HIS A 85 -4.05 -2.36 6.54
C HIS A 85 -4.30 -2.01 8.02
N VAL A 86 -3.75 -0.88 8.50
CA VAL A 86 -4.00 -0.40 9.87
C VAL A 86 -5.47 -0.07 10.09
N ARG A 87 -6.13 0.53 9.08
CA ARG A 87 -7.57 0.84 9.14
C ARG A 87 -8.42 -0.42 9.30
N VAL A 88 -8.07 -1.52 8.61
CA VAL A 88 -8.78 -2.79 8.76
C VAL A 88 -8.54 -3.40 10.14
N HIS A 89 -7.32 -3.40 10.66
CA HIS A 89 -7.06 -3.86 12.03
C HIS A 89 -7.86 -3.08 13.07
N TRP A 90 -8.01 -1.77 12.88
CA TRP A 90 -8.88 -0.96 13.74
C TRP A 90 -10.35 -1.41 13.67
N GLN A 91 -10.85 -1.74 12.47
CA GLN A 91 -12.22 -2.23 12.31
C GLN A 91 -12.41 -3.63 12.92
N MET A 92 -11.43 -4.52 12.76
CA MET A 92 -11.40 -5.84 13.44
C MET A 92 -11.37 -5.69 14.96
N LEU A 93 -10.59 -4.76 15.50
CA LEU A 93 -10.57 -4.46 16.93
C LEU A 93 -11.94 -3.99 17.43
N ARG A 94 -12.58 -3.07 16.70
CA ARG A 94 -13.94 -2.59 17.02
C ARG A 94 -14.97 -3.71 16.95
N TRP A 95 -14.87 -4.58 15.95
CA TRP A 95 -15.71 -5.76 15.84
C TRP A 95 -15.52 -6.67 17.04
N ALA A 96 -14.28 -7.01 17.40
CA ALA A 96 -13.98 -7.87 18.54
C ALA A 96 -14.51 -7.30 19.86
N ALA A 97 -14.43 -5.97 20.06
CA ALA A 97 -15.02 -5.31 21.21
C ALA A 97 -16.54 -5.44 21.26
N ARG A 98 -17.23 -5.21 20.12
CA ARG A 98 -18.69 -5.31 20.01
C ARG A 98 -19.18 -6.74 20.24
N GLN A 99 -18.47 -7.73 19.67
CA GLN A 99 -18.80 -9.14 19.79
C GLN A 99 -18.26 -9.80 21.08
N ARG A 100 -17.59 -9.04 21.94
CA ARG A 100 -16.98 -9.51 23.20
C ARG A 100 -16.04 -10.71 22.99
N GLN A 101 -15.19 -10.62 21.97
CA GLN A 101 -14.19 -11.63 21.61
C GLN A 101 -12.80 -11.20 22.14
N PRO A 102 -12.42 -11.53 23.39
CA PRO A 102 -11.20 -11.00 24.02
C PRO A 102 -9.91 -11.49 23.36
N GLN A 103 -9.90 -12.72 22.84
CA GLN A 103 -8.73 -13.28 22.14
C GLN A 103 -8.44 -12.48 20.87
N GLU A 104 -9.49 -12.19 20.10
CA GLU A 104 -9.39 -11.38 18.88
C GLU A 104 -9.00 -9.95 19.23
N LEU A 105 -9.62 -9.36 20.25
CA LEU A 105 -9.30 -8.01 20.72
C LEU A 105 -7.80 -7.86 21.04
N ALA A 106 -7.25 -8.79 21.82
CA ALA A 106 -5.83 -8.80 22.18
C ALA A 106 -4.93 -8.96 20.95
N ALA A 107 -5.28 -9.86 20.02
CA ALA A 107 -4.53 -10.05 18.79
C ALA A 107 -4.48 -8.79 17.93
N GLN A 108 -5.60 -8.07 17.79
CA GLN A 108 -5.66 -6.84 17.01
C GLN A 108 -4.87 -5.69 17.65
N VAL A 109 -4.89 -5.55 18.99
CA VAL A 109 -4.03 -4.58 19.69
C VAL A 109 -2.56 -4.85 19.40
N LEU A 110 -2.11 -6.09 19.55
CA LEU A 110 -0.73 -6.47 19.27
C LEU A 110 -0.32 -6.18 17.83
N ARG A 111 -1.21 -6.44 16.85
CA ARG A 111 -0.95 -6.18 15.43
C ARG A 111 -0.88 -4.69 15.11
N ILE A 112 -1.73 -3.86 15.70
CA ILE A 112 -1.68 -2.40 15.53
C ILE A 112 -0.39 -1.83 16.13
N VAL A 113 -0.03 -2.25 17.34
CA VAL A 113 1.23 -1.84 17.98
C VAL A 113 2.44 -2.34 17.17
N GLY A 114 2.41 -3.59 16.73
CA GLY A 114 3.45 -4.17 15.88
C GLY A 114 3.62 -3.41 14.56
N ALA A 115 2.52 -3.05 13.88
CA ALA A 115 2.56 -2.24 12.67
C ALA A 115 3.10 -0.82 12.92
N ALA A 116 2.77 -0.22 14.07
CA ALA A 116 3.29 1.10 14.46
C ALA A 116 4.80 1.06 14.75
N VAL A 117 5.29 0.00 15.42
CA VAL A 117 6.70 -0.16 15.80
C VAL A 117 7.58 -0.67 14.65
N LEU A 118 7.07 -1.53 13.77
CA LEU A 118 7.83 -2.16 12.68
C LEU A 118 7.69 -1.43 11.33
N THR A 119 7.59 -0.11 11.35
CA THR A 119 7.23 0.78 10.22
C THR A 119 8.21 0.81 9.03
N GLY A 120 9.00 -0.24 8.78
CA GLY A 120 10.02 -0.28 7.72
C GLY A 120 10.25 -1.60 7.00
N ALA A 121 9.54 -2.69 7.30
CA ALA A 121 9.91 -4.01 6.74
C ALA A 121 9.23 -4.38 5.40
N GLY A 122 8.16 -3.69 4.99
CA GLY A 122 7.59 -3.75 3.63
C GLY A 122 7.08 -5.12 3.12
N LEU A 123 7.17 -6.19 3.91
CA LEU A 123 6.81 -7.55 3.51
C LEU A 123 5.73 -8.09 4.46
N VAL A 124 4.50 -7.65 4.25
CA VAL A 124 3.32 -8.27 4.88
C VAL A 124 3.08 -9.62 4.18
N PRO A 125 2.85 -10.73 4.90
CA PRO A 125 2.61 -12.03 4.28
C PRO A 125 1.32 -12.00 3.44
N GLU A 126 1.48 -12.09 2.12
CA GLU A 126 0.37 -12.08 1.18
C GLU A 126 -0.68 -13.14 1.52
N GLY A 127 -1.95 -12.74 1.40
CA GLY A 127 -3.14 -13.55 1.67
C GLY A 127 -3.47 -13.76 3.14
N ASN A 128 -2.65 -13.30 4.09
CA ASN A 128 -2.99 -13.39 5.52
C ASN A 128 -4.34 -12.71 5.78
N THR A 129 -5.24 -13.37 6.51
CA THR A 129 -6.61 -12.89 6.71
C THR A 129 -6.74 -11.87 7.84
N GLY A 130 -5.75 -11.71 8.71
CA GLY A 130 -5.80 -10.71 9.77
C GLY A 130 -6.32 -11.22 11.11
N GLY A 131 -7.04 -12.35 11.13
CA GLY A 131 -7.64 -12.92 12.34
C GLY A 131 -6.64 -13.37 13.40
N GLY A 132 -7.01 -13.26 14.67
CA GLY A 132 -6.17 -13.60 15.82
C GLY A 132 -5.83 -15.09 15.95
N ASN A 133 -6.59 -15.95 15.28
CA ASN A 133 -6.33 -17.40 15.14
C ASN A 133 -5.29 -17.73 14.05
N VAL A 134 -4.87 -16.76 13.24
CA VAL A 134 -3.83 -16.90 12.23
C VAL A 134 -2.54 -16.25 12.71
N SER A 135 -1.39 -16.90 12.53
CA SER A 135 -0.10 -16.27 12.83
C SER A 135 0.12 -15.03 11.94
N ALA A 136 0.64 -13.94 12.52
CA ALA A 136 0.91 -12.69 11.80
C ALA A 136 1.94 -12.84 10.67
N PHE A 137 2.73 -13.92 10.65
CA PHE A 137 3.73 -14.21 9.62
C PHE A 137 3.29 -15.30 8.64
N ARG A 138 2.09 -15.87 8.81
CA ARG A 138 1.58 -16.94 7.96
C ARG A 138 1.14 -16.38 6.61
N ARG A 139 1.70 -16.89 5.51
CA ARG A 139 1.15 -16.69 4.17
C ARG A 139 -0.02 -17.63 3.93
N LEU A 140 -1.02 -17.16 3.23
CA LEU A 140 -2.19 -17.93 2.82
C LEU A 140 -2.46 -17.68 1.33
N PRO A 141 -3.17 -18.57 0.63
CA PRO A 141 -3.61 -18.29 -0.72
C PRO A 141 -4.55 -17.07 -0.74
N VAL A 142 -4.35 -16.16 -1.69
CA VAL A 142 -5.28 -15.05 -1.93
C VAL A 142 -6.51 -15.62 -2.65
N PRO A 143 -7.74 -15.37 -2.15
CA PRO A 143 -8.95 -15.75 -2.85
C PRO A 143 -8.97 -15.20 -4.30
N PRO A 144 -9.33 -16.01 -5.32
CA PRO A 144 -9.20 -15.63 -6.72
C PRO A 144 -9.89 -14.31 -7.08
N GLU A 145 -11.07 -14.06 -6.53
CA GLU A 145 -11.83 -12.84 -6.73
C GLU A 145 -11.13 -11.60 -6.16
N LEU A 146 -10.44 -11.73 -5.03
CA LEU A 146 -9.64 -10.64 -4.46
C LEU A 146 -8.36 -10.41 -5.27
N ALA A 147 -7.75 -11.49 -5.78
CA ALA A 147 -6.56 -11.41 -6.63
C ALA A 147 -6.85 -10.62 -7.92
N VAL A 148 -8.03 -10.82 -8.54
CA VAL A 148 -8.47 -10.06 -9.73
C VAL A 148 -8.57 -8.56 -9.40
N ILE A 149 -9.16 -8.20 -8.27
CA ILE A 149 -9.26 -6.81 -7.82
C ILE A 149 -7.86 -6.20 -7.64
N ILE A 150 -6.99 -6.88 -6.89
CA ILE A 150 -5.62 -6.41 -6.62
C ILE A 150 -4.85 -6.22 -7.93
N ALA A 151 -4.95 -7.16 -8.88
CA ALA A 151 -4.31 -7.06 -10.18
C ALA A 151 -4.82 -5.85 -10.97
N SER A 152 -6.14 -5.66 -11.05
CA SER A 152 -6.74 -4.50 -11.75
C SER A 152 -6.31 -3.15 -11.16
N VAL A 153 -6.11 -3.10 -9.84
CA VAL A 153 -5.63 -1.92 -9.13
C VAL A 153 -4.12 -1.72 -9.31
N ARG A 154 -3.33 -2.77 -9.56
CA ARG A 154 -1.90 -2.62 -9.87
C ARG A 154 -1.62 -2.19 -11.33
N SER A 155 -2.50 -2.55 -12.27
CA SER A 155 -2.29 -2.35 -13.71
C SER A 155 -2.80 -1.03 -14.29
N GLY A 156 -3.53 -0.22 -13.53
CA GLY A 156 -4.03 1.10 -13.97
C GLY A 156 -3.29 2.27 -13.35
#